data_AF-A0A526YFM3-F1
#
_entry.id   AF-A0A526YFM3-F1
#
_cell.length_a   1.000
_cell.length_b   1.000
_cell.length_c   1.000
_cell.angle_alpha   90.00
_cell.angle_beta   90.00
_cell.angle_gamma   90.00
#
_symmetry.space_group_name_H-M   'P 1'
#
loop_
_entity.id
_entity.type
_entity.pdbx_description
1 polymer ?
#
loop_
_entity_poly.entity_id
_entity_poly.type
_entity_poly.pdbx_seq_one_letter_code
_entity_poly.pdbx_strand_id
1 'polypeptide(L)' 'GQGDASVWSVKKSGKLLARLFAEDGYQLRKRLVPLVELLNGRAGLPKLWSL' A
#
# COMPACT_ATOMS: atom_id res chain seq x y z
N GLY A 1 -10.48 -8.46 -11.13
CA GLY A 1 -9.17 -8.99 -10.71
C GLY A 1 -9.17 -9.22 -9.21
N GLN A 2 -8.77 -10.39 -8.75
CA GLN A 2 -8.75 -10.73 -7.33
C GLN A 2 -7.42 -10.23 -6.72
N GLY A 3 -7.51 -9.25 -5.82
CA GLY A 3 -6.36 -8.83 -5.01
C GLY A 3 -6.04 -9.88 -3.94
N ASP A 4 -4.85 -9.77 -3.35
CA ASP A 4 -4.38 -10.71 -2.33
C ASP A 4 -3.45 -10.01 -1.34
N ALA A 5 -3.40 -10.49 -0.10
CA ALA A 5 -2.49 -9.95 0.90
C ALA A 5 -1.93 -11.07 1.78
N SER A 6 -0.64 -10.95 2.12
CA SER A 6 0.03 -11.88 3.02
C SER A 6 0.90 -11.13 4.02
N VAL A 7 0.96 -11.68 5.24
CA VAL A 7 1.81 -11.17 6.31
C VAL A 7 2.78 -12.27 6.72
N TRP A 8 4.04 -11.90 6.87
CA TRP A 8 5.07 -12.80 7.43
C TRP A 8 6.01 -12.04 8.35
N SER A 9 6.74 -12.76 9.18
CA SER A 9 7.72 -12.19 10.10
C SER A 9 9.14 -12.46 9.61
N VAL A 10 9.96 -11.40 9.54
CA VAL A 10 11.40 -11.49 9.27
C VAL A 10 12.13 -11.07 10.54
N LYS A 11 12.73 -12.04 11.23
CA LYS A 11 13.29 -11.87 12.59
C LYS A 11 12.23 -11.29 13.54
N LYS A 12 12.44 -10.07 14.05
CA LYS A 12 11.52 -9.35 14.96
C LYS A 12 10.56 -8.39 14.23
N SER A 13 10.60 -8.32 12.90
CA SER A 13 9.85 -7.33 12.12
C SER A 13 8.80 -8.01 11.24
N GLY A 14 7.54 -7.59 11.38
CA GLY A 14 6.47 -7.96 10.45
C GLY A 14 6.70 -7.38 9.06
N LYS A 15 6.27 -8.10 8.04
CA LYS A 15 6.27 -7.71 6.63
C LYS A 15 4.88 -7.97 6.08
N LEU A 16 4.33 -6.99 5.38
CA LEU A 16 3.03 -7.04 4.71
C LEU A 16 3.26 -6.89 3.22
N LEU A 17 2.74 -7.83 2.42
CA LEU A 17 2.61 -7.71 0.98
C LEU A 17 1.14 -7.63 0.63
N ALA A 18 0.78 -6.66 -0.20
CA ALA A 18 -0.54 -6.56 -0.78
C ALA A 18 -0.43 -6.43 -2.30
N ARG A 19 -1.20 -7.23 -3.02
CA ARG A 19 -1.38 -7.17 -4.47
C ARG A 19 -2.71 -6.49 -4.74
N LEU A 20 -2.64 -5.29 -5.32
CA LEU A 20 -3.79 -4.48 -5.65
C LEU A 20 -3.98 -4.46 -7.17
N PHE A 21 -5.23 -4.59 -7.61
CA PHE A 21 -5.62 -4.46 -9.01
C PHE A 21 -6.58 -3.28 -9.15
N ALA A 22 -6.40 -2.52 -10.23
CA ALA A 22 -7.28 -1.44 -10.64
C ALA A 22 -7.26 -1.35 -12.17
N GLU A 23 -8.27 -0.68 -12.75
CA GLU A 23 -8.39 -0.52 -14.21
C GLU A 23 -7.26 0.33 -14.80
N ASP A 24 -6.74 1.29 -14.02
CA ASP A 24 -5.66 2.17 -14.44
C ASP A 24 -4.79 2.62 -13.24
N GLY A 25 -3.71 3.35 -13.54
CA GLY A 25 -2.79 3.87 -12.53
C GLY A 25 -3.40 4.91 -11.60
N TYR A 26 -4.41 5.67 -12.04
CA TYR A 26 -5.10 6.66 -11.21
C TYR A 26 -5.98 5.97 -10.16
N GLN A 27 -6.79 4.99 -10.59
CA GLN A 27 -7.60 4.16 -9.70
C GLN A 27 -6.73 3.34 -8.73
N LEU A 28 -5.56 2.87 -9.19
CA LEU A 28 -4.60 2.20 -8.31
C LEU A 28 -4.09 3.14 -7.22
N ARG A 29 -3.65 4.35 -7.57
CA ARG A 29 -3.18 5.36 -6.60
C ARG A 29 -4.26 5.75 -5.60
N LYS A 30 -5.49 5.96 -6.06
CA LYS A 30 -6.64 6.30 -5.21
C LYS A 30 -6.88 5.25 -4.11
N ARG A 31 -6.57 3.98 -4.37
CA ARG A 31 -6.66 2.89 -3.38
C ARG A 31 -5.37 2.68 -2.57
N LEU A 32 -4.22 2.82 -3.21
CA LEU A 32 -2.91 2.57 -2.61
C LEU A 32 -2.50 3.66 -1.62
N VAL A 33 -2.70 4.94 -1.96
CA VAL A 33 -2.26 6.09 -1.15
C VAL A 33 -2.81 6.05 0.29
N PRO A 34 -4.12 5.86 0.52
CA PRO A 34 -4.65 5.76 1.89
C PRO A 34 -4.11 4.57 2.67
N LEU A 35 -3.81 3.44 2.00
CA LEU A 35 -3.25 2.25 2.64
C LEU A 35 -1.81 2.50 3.09
N VAL A 36 -1.00 3.15 2.26
CA VAL A 36 0.38 3.50 2.62
C VAL A 36 0.40 4.53 3.75
N GLU A 37 -0.50 5.51 3.74
CA GLU A 37 -0.66 6.47 4.86
C GLU A 37 -0.98 5.76 6.17
N LEU A 38 -1.93 4.81 6.15
CA LEU A 38 -2.29 4.03 7.32
C LEU A 38 -1.08 3.23 7.85
N LEU A 39 -0.34 2.58 6.96
CA LEU A 39 0.84 1.78 7.31
C LEU A 39 2.02 2.64 7.79
N ASN A 40 2.11 3.88 7.32
CA ASN A 40 3.13 4.85 7.75
C ASN A 40 2.75 5.58 9.06
N GLY A 41 1.71 5.11 9.77
CA GLY A 41 1.27 5.74 11.01
C GLY A 41 0.71 7.14 10.83
N ARG A 42 0.14 7.44 9.64
CA ARG A 42 -0.34 8.78 9.23
C ARG A 42 0.74 9.86 9.21
N ALA A 43 2.02 9.49 9.23
CA ALA A 43 3.07 10.41 8.80
C ALA A 43 2.87 10.66 7.31
N GLY A 44 2.72 11.92 6.92
CA GLY A 44 2.41 12.31 5.54
C GLY A 44 3.33 11.63 4.52
N LEU A 45 2.78 11.28 3.36
CA LEU A 45 3.54 10.59 2.32
C LEU A 45 4.54 11.52 1.61
N PRO A 46 5.65 10.98 1.07
CA PRO A 46 6.53 11.72 0.19
C PRO A 46 5.77 12.29 -1.03
N LYS A 47 6.15 13.50 -1.49
CA LYS A 47 5.53 14.18 -2.66
C LYS A 47 5.47 13.34 -3.94
N LEU A 48 6.31 12.32 -4.06
CA LEU A 48 6.29 11.36 -5.17
C LEU A 48 4.93 10.68 -5.35
N TRP A 49 4.13 10.58 -4.28
CA TRP A 49 2.80 9.96 -4.27
C TRP A 49 1.65 10.94 -4.53
N SER A 50 1.94 12.24 -4.67
CA SER A 50 0.93 13.31 -4.84
C SER A 50 0.63 13.65 -6.31
N LEU A 51 1.09 12.84 -7.27
CA LEU A 51 0.95 13.06 -8.73
C LEU A 51 -0.31 12.43 -9.33
#